data_AF-A0A373NQC4-F1
#
_entry.id   AF-A0A373NQC4-F1
#
_cell.length_a   1.000
_cell.length_b   1.000
_cell.length_c   1.000
_cell.angle_alpha   90.00
_cell.angle_beta   90.00
_cell.angle_gamma   90.00
#
_symmetry.space_group_name_H-M   'P 1'
#
loop_
_entity.id
_entity.type
_entity.pdbx_description
1 polymer ?
#
loop_
_entity_poly.entity_id
_entity_poly.type
_entity_poly.pdbx_seq_one_letter_code
_entity_poly.pdbx_strand_id
1 'polypeptide(L)' 'MTLMELQKILGERIELTNSMDVTSEEAKKENEKSDMIARLAKQMINNADVVLRTDKLISDGKLGKESIISKMVGEE' A
#
# COMPACT_ATOMS: atom_id res chain seq x y z
N MET A 1 -3.42 11.33 -1.58
CA MET A 1 -3.80 9.93 -1.85
C MET A 1 -3.69 9.14 -0.56
N THR A 2 -4.82 8.81 0.05
CA THR A 2 -4.95 8.00 1.27
C THR A 2 -5.09 6.51 0.91
N LEU A 3 -4.93 5.60 1.89
CA LEU A 3 -5.18 4.17 1.69
C LEU A 3 -6.61 3.88 1.23
N MET A 4 -7.60 4.65 1.72
CA MET A 4 -9.01 4.50 1.35
C MET A 4 -9.27 4.90 -0.11
N GLU A 5 -8.63 5.99 -0.56
CA GLU A 5 -8.67 6.43 -1.96
C GLU A 5 -8.02 5.40 -2.88
N LEU A 6 -6.90 4.81 -2.45
CA LEU A 6 -6.21 3.76 -3.21
C LEU A 6 -7.05 2.48 -3.32
N GLN A 7 -7.67 2.04 -2.22
CA GLN A 7 -8.56 0.87 -2.21
C GLN A 7 -9.74 1.07 -3.16
N LYS A 8 -10.33 2.28 -3.17
CA LYS A 8 -11.43 2.62 -4.08
C LYS A 8 -10.99 2.53 -5.54
N ILE A 9 -9.86 3.13 -5.90
CA ILE A 9 -9.31 3.11 -7.27
C ILE A 9 -9.00 1.66 -7.72
N LEU A 10 -8.47 0.83 -6.82
CA LEU A 10 -8.24 -0.60 -7.08
C LEU A 10 -9.54 -1.36 -7.37
N GLY A 11 -10.56 -1.16 -6.56
CA GLY A 11 -11.87 -1.80 -6.75
C GLY A 11 -12.49 -1.45 -8.10
N GLU A 12 -12.52 -0.16 -8.44
CA GLU A 12 -13.03 0.34 -9.72
C GLU A 12 -12.28 -0.27 -10.92
N ARG A 13 -10.96 -0.46 -10.82
CA ARG A 13 -10.13 -1.07 -11.88
C ARG A 13 -10.41 -2.56 -12.07
N ILE A 14 -10.64 -3.29 -10.98
CA ILE A 14 -11.01 -4.71 -11.04
C ILE A 14 -12.39 -4.89 -11.70
N GLU A 15 -13.36 -4.04 -11.35
CA GLU A 15 -14.69 -4.07 -11.97
C GLU A 15 -14.66 -3.75 -13.47
N LEU A 16 -13.86 -2.76 -13.89
CA LEU A 16 -13.66 -2.44 -15.31
C LEU A 16 -13.03 -3.60 -16.09
N THR A 17 -12.10 -4.32 -15.47
CA THR A 17 -11.44 -5.47 -16.10
C THR A 17 -12.39 -6.66 -16.27
N ASN A 18 -13.30 -6.89 -15.30
CA ASN A 18 -14.27 -7.99 -15.35
C ASN A 18 -15.49 -7.71 -16.25
N SER A 19 -15.74 -6.45 -16.61
CA SER A 19 -16.93 -6.04 -17.38
C SER A 19 -16.66 -5.82 -18.87
N MET A 20 -15.41 -5.79 -19.30
CA MET A 20 -15.05 -5.56 -20.70
C MET A 20 -14.89 -6.89 -21.46
N ASP A 21 -15.58 -6.99 -22.60
CA ASP A 21 -15.26 -7.91 -23.70
C ASP A 21 -13.99 -7.38 -24.41
N VAL A 22 -12.87 -7.32 -23.66
CA VAL A 22 -11.63 -6.70 -24.13
C VAL A 22 -10.87 -7.65 -25.03
N THR A 23 -10.28 -7.10 -26.09
CA THR A 23 -9.29 -7.83 -26.87
C THR A 23 -8.12 -8.25 -25.97
N SER A 24 -7.50 -9.40 -26.26
CA SER A 24 -6.42 -10.00 -25.45
C SER A 24 -5.28 -9.03 -25.09
N GLU A 25 -5.02 -8.04 -25.94
CA GLU A 25 -3.94 -7.06 -25.76
C GLU A 25 -4.32 -5.89 -24.83
N GLU A 26 -5.57 -5.43 -24.86
CA GLU A 26 -6.09 -4.42 -23.93
C GLU A 26 -6.25 -5.00 -22.52
N ALA A 27 -6.73 -6.25 -22.43
CA ALA A 27 -6.80 -6.99 -21.17
C ALA A 27 -5.42 -7.14 -20.52
N LYS A 28 -4.37 -7.38 -21.32
CA LYS A 28 -2.99 -7.48 -20.81
C LYS A 28 -2.51 -6.16 -20.22
N LYS A 29 -2.74 -5.03 -20.90
CA LYS A 29 -2.34 -3.70 -20.40
C LYS A 29 -3.08 -3.32 -19.12
N GLU A 30 -4.38 -3.61 -19.05
CA GLU A 30 -5.16 -3.31 -17.84
C GLU A 30 -4.75 -4.22 -16.66
N ASN A 31 -4.40 -5.48 -16.93
CA ASN A 31 -3.84 -6.38 -15.92
C ASN A 31 -2.47 -5.92 -15.40
N GLU A 32 -1.55 -5.50 -16.27
CA GLU A 32 -0.25 -4.95 -15.87
C GLU A 32 -0.41 -3.70 -15.00
N LYS A 33 -1.34 -2.82 -15.38
CA LYS A 33 -1.66 -1.63 -14.60
C LYS A 33 -2.25 -1.99 -13.24
N SER A 34 -3.17 -2.96 -13.20
CA SER A 34 -3.78 -3.45 -11.96
C SER A 34 -2.75 -4.10 -11.04
N ASP A 35 -1.82 -4.89 -11.56
CA ASP A 35 -0.70 -5.47 -10.78
C ASP A 35 0.19 -4.37 -10.18
N MET A 36 0.52 -3.34 -10.98
CA MET A 36 1.30 -2.21 -10.49
C MET A 36 0.60 -1.48 -9.32
N ILE A 37 -0.71 -1.22 -9.46
CA ILE A 37 -1.48 -0.55 -8.40
C ILE A 37 -1.58 -1.46 -7.16
N ALA A 38 -1.78 -2.78 -7.33
CA ALA A 38 -1.81 -3.73 -6.22
C ALA A 38 -0.47 -3.80 -5.46
N ARG A 39 0.66 -3.78 -6.17
CA ARG A 39 2.00 -3.72 -5.56
C ARG A 39 2.21 -2.44 -4.76
N LEU A 40 1.79 -1.29 -5.30
CA LEU A 40 1.84 -0.02 -4.60
C LEU A 40 0.98 -0.05 -3.32
N ALA A 41 -0.24 -0.58 -3.40
CA ALA A 41 -1.09 -0.74 -2.22
C ALA A 41 -0.46 -1.64 -1.16
N LYS A 42 0.13 -2.77 -1.56
CA LYS A 42 0.85 -3.66 -0.65
C LYS A 42 2.03 -2.97 0.04
N GLN A 43 2.81 -2.17 -0.70
CA GLN A 43 3.90 -1.39 -0.12
C GLN A 43 3.40 -0.35 0.88
N MET A 44 2.31 0.36 0.58
CA MET A 44 1.72 1.33 1.51
C MET A 44 1.22 0.68 2.79
N ILE A 45 0.58 -0.50 2.69
CA ILE A 45 0.15 -1.28 3.86
C ILE A 45 1.35 -1.73 4.70
N ASN A 46 2.38 -2.27 4.06
CA ASN A 46 3.60 -2.69 4.76
C ASN A 46 4.28 -1.51 5.47
N ASN A 47 4.37 -0.36 4.81
CA ASN A 47 4.96 0.84 5.40
C ASN A 47 4.14 1.32 6.62
N ALA A 48 2.80 1.30 6.53
CA ALA A 48 1.93 1.66 7.65
C ALA A 48 2.06 0.68 8.84
N ASP A 49 2.19 -0.62 8.58
CA ASP A 49 2.42 -1.63 9.64
C ASP A 49 3.77 -1.41 10.35
N VAL A 50 4.83 -1.06 9.60
CA VAL A 50 6.14 -0.71 10.18
C VAL A 50 6.02 0.50 11.11
N VAL A 51 5.32 1.56 10.69
CA VAL A 51 5.08 2.76 11.51
C VAL A 51 4.33 2.38 12.79
N LEU A 52 3.15 1.73 12.67
CA LEU A 52 2.33 1.36 13.83
C LEU A 52 3.04 0.46 14.84
N ARG A 53 3.86 -0.50 14.35
CA ARG A 53 4.65 -1.35 15.23
C ARG A 53 5.76 -0.58 15.92
N THR A 54 6.36 0.39 15.23
CA THR A 54 7.39 1.27 15.81
C THR A 54 6.78 2.10 16.94
N ASP A 55 5.66 2.77 16.70
CA ASP A 55 4.93 3.55 17.71
C ASP A 55 4.57 2.68 18.93
N LYS A 56 4.07 1.46 18.68
CA LYS A 56 3.75 0.52 19.75
C LYS A 56 4.98 0.12 20.57
N LEU A 57 6.11 -0.17 19.93
CA LEU A 57 7.33 -0.55 20.62
C LEU A 57 7.92 0.61 21.43
N ILE A 58 7.78 1.85 20.95
CA ILE A 58 8.16 3.06 21.68
C ILE A 58 7.24 3.26 22.89
N SER A 59 5.93 3.13 22.71
CA SER A 59 4.95 3.21 23.80
C SER A 59 5.13 2.11 24.86
N ASP A 60 5.55 0.91 24.45
CA ASP A 60 5.88 -0.21 25.34
C ASP A 60 7.24 -0.01 26.04
N GLY A 61 8.01 1.03 25.71
CA GLY A 61 9.38 1.28 26.21
C GLY A 61 10.42 0.27 25.71
N LYS A 62 10.07 -0.56 24.71
CA LYS A 62 10.94 -1.60 24.14
C LYS A 62 11.85 -1.08 23.03
N LEU A 63 11.53 0.09 22.47
CA LEU A 63 12.32 0.76 21.45
C LEU A 63 12.59 2.19 21.90
N GLY A 64 13.87 2.57 21.95
CA GLY A 64 14.24 3.96 22.22
C GLY A 64 13.97 4.84 21.00
N LYS A 65 13.64 6.12 21.24
CA LYS A 65 13.48 7.14 20.19
C LYS A 65 14.73 7.31 19.31
N GLU A 66 15.91 7.03 19.86
CA GLU A 66 17.18 7.09 19.13
C GLU A 66 17.45 5.90 18.19
N SER A 67 16.59 4.88 18.19
CA SER A 67 16.72 3.73 17.32
C SER A 67 16.69 4.13 15.84
N ILE A 68 17.48 3.44 15.02
CA ILE A 68 17.52 3.65 13.56
C ILE A 68 16.12 3.51 12.94
N ILE A 69 15.30 2.60 13.47
CA ILE A 69 13.93 2.37 13.00
C ILE A 69 13.04 3.56 13.34
N SER A 70 13.13 4.11 14.56
CA SER A 70 12.39 5.31 14.97
C SER A 70 12.77 6.52 14.11
N LYS A 71 14.08 6.68 13.81
CA LYS A 71 14.60 7.72 12.92
C LYS A 71 14.13 7.55 11.47
N MET A 72 13.96 6.32 10.99
CA MET A 72 13.40 6.03 9.66
C MET A 72 11.90 6.35 9.57
N VAL A 73 11.16 6.19 10.66
CA VAL A 73 9.72 6.47 10.74
C VAL A 73 9.42 7.96 10.93
N GLY A 74 10.39 8.74 11.41
CA GLY A 74 10.30 10.19 11.51
C GLY A 74 9.71 10.71 12.82
N GLU A 75 9.74 9.92 13.89
CA GLU A 75 9.44 10.46 15.22
C GLU A 75 10.59 11.38 15.67
N GLU A 76 10.29 12.67 15.85
CA GLU A 76 11.19 13.66 16.47
C GLU A 76 11.38 13.43 17.99
#